data_AF-A0A485KP19-F1
#
_entry.id   AF-A0A485KP19-F1
#
_cell.length_a   1.000
_cell.length_b   1.000
_cell.length_c   1.000
_cell.angle_alpha   90.00
_cell.angle_beta   90.00
_cell.angle_gamma   90.00
#
_symmetry.space_group_name_H-M   'P 1'
#
loop_
_entity.id
_entity.type
_entity.pdbx_description
1 polymer ?
#
loop_
_entity_poly.entity_id
_entity_poly.type
_entity_poly.pdbx_seq_one_letter_code
_entity_poly.pdbx_strand_id
1 'polypeptide(L)'
;MKTASFLLFLVAPTTAIGCPYAVLPSDANISIVDTAICGSLFPCVVGANCSVINQDHDALYNYVGNYTGLNNWTTSLDILSANLSMAAFPERIQEISLRGAQSYIPKGFKWPASLQTITLNAYLYPHGRTFLPDSVTTITFEGGFEELSSNITWPKNLASVHFIGDDAKAATLSTKFPDTIQSMSFTGFESLTFAKEFQWPANLTTISYESIPAFFYTPVFPPSVTDVTLTTTTITLLEVLPPNVHTLTLANPLPTHETMVPNEPLQIGNLDASQLRSLKFDNCRQIANLKLGPALKYVYMGTSQIDGWLMDSTTFDALSSLTPQGNFTDSKLPANEGVEYSALSWLKGPLTITTSKATCDSNNGQLRELWPFRKPVVGPAFRANGNETENKTNFMVCVLQPSNEMLVGSNFPPAVVSTPAVKGLLVGCAAGIVLALIASVFHTMRQRHTTPNNQAKSEPPSVANKSTDDVTNEEAILDAVKPDEILC
;
A
#
# COMPACT_ATOMS: atom_id res chain seq x y z
N MET A 1 77.17 48.17 -4.38
CA MET A 1 76.52 46.89 -4.02
C MET A 1 75.29 47.18 -3.16
N LYS A 2 74.20 46.44 -3.32
CA LYS A 2 73.06 46.41 -2.38
C LYS A 2 72.73 44.94 -2.11
N THR A 3 72.58 44.57 -0.85
CA THR A 3 72.29 43.20 -0.42
C THR A 3 70.80 42.90 -0.58
N ALA A 4 70.48 41.81 -1.28
CA ALA A 4 69.12 41.27 -1.29
C ALA A 4 68.89 40.47 0.01
N SER A 5 67.77 40.73 0.69
CA SER A 5 67.33 39.94 1.84
C SER A 5 66.20 39.01 1.39
N PHE A 6 66.42 37.70 1.46
CA PHE A 6 65.42 36.69 1.13
C PHE A 6 64.50 36.49 2.33
N LEU A 7 63.23 36.90 2.23
CA LEU A 7 62.22 36.44 3.18
C LEU A 7 61.83 35.00 2.85
N LEU A 8 62.07 34.10 3.80
CA LEU A 8 61.58 32.73 3.75
C LEU A 8 60.10 32.72 4.14
N PHE A 9 59.21 32.47 3.18
CA PHE A 9 57.80 32.23 3.49
C PHE A 9 57.63 30.84 4.14
N LEU A 10 57.46 30.83 5.46
CA LEU A 10 57.02 29.65 6.20
C LEU A 10 55.59 29.31 5.80
N VAL A 11 55.43 28.34 4.90
CA VAL A 11 54.15 27.68 4.65
C VAL A 11 53.80 26.88 5.89
N ALA A 12 52.78 27.32 6.64
CA ALA A 12 52.24 26.53 7.73
C ALA A 12 51.65 25.22 7.17
N PRO A 13 51.95 24.06 7.75
CA PRO A 13 51.37 22.81 7.29
C PRO A 13 49.85 22.85 7.51
N THR A 14 49.07 22.75 6.44
CA THR A 14 47.64 22.47 6.53
C THR A 14 47.47 21.15 7.27
N THR A 15 46.90 21.20 8.47
CA THR A 15 46.65 20.01 9.28
C THR A 15 45.79 19.04 8.49
N ALA A 16 46.32 17.87 8.16
CA ALA A 16 45.54 16.79 7.58
C ALA A 16 44.40 16.46 8.56
N ILE A 17 43.16 16.78 8.18
CA ILE A 17 41.99 16.50 8.99
C ILE A 17 41.87 14.97 9.04
N GLY A 18 42.10 14.40 10.23
CA GLY A 18 41.98 12.96 10.43
C GLY A 18 40.59 12.47 10.05
N CYS A 19 40.50 11.28 9.46
CA CYS A 19 39.23 10.74 8.99
C CYS A 19 38.17 10.76 10.10
N PRO A 20 37.01 11.44 9.92
CA PRO A 20 36.00 11.55 10.96
C PRO A 20 35.39 10.19 11.34
N TYR A 21 35.48 9.19 10.44
CA TYR A 21 34.96 7.85 10.64
C TYR A 21 35.92 6.90 11.39
N ALA A 22 37.11 7.37 11.80
CA ALA A 22 38.11 6.55 12.50
C ALA A 22 37.71 6.13 13.92
N VAL A 23 36.53 6.55 14.39
CA VAL A 23 35.88 6.09 15.64
C VAL A 23 34.97 4.87 15.43
N LEU A 24 34.72 4.48 14.18
CA LEU A 24 33.92 3.31 13.83
C LEU A 24 34.77 2.02 13.80
N PRO A 25 34.14 0.83 13.84
CA PRO A 25 34.81 -0.45 13.60
C PRO A 25 35.63 -0.47 12.30
N SER A 26 36.73 -1.23 12.27
CA SER A 26 37.65 -1.28 11.12
C SER A 26 37.04 -1.85 9.84
N ASP A 27 35.94 -2.58 9.97
CA ASP A 27 35.10 -3.19 8.94
C ASP A 27 33.88 -2.32 8.57
N ALA A 28 33.75 -1.11 9.14
CA ALA A 28 32.64 -0.21 8.84
C ALA A 28 32.71 0.34 7.40
N ASN A 29 31.71 0.01 6.61
CA ASN A 29 31.41 0.64 5.32
C ASN A 29 30.50 1.85 5.53
N ILE A 30 30.98 3.05 5.17
CA ILE A 30 30.26 4.33 5.35
C ILE A 30 29.92 4.94 3.98
N SER A 31 28.65 5.14 3.68
CA SER A 31 28.23 5.97 2.54
C SER A 31 28.41 7.46 2.85
N ILE A 32 29.02 8.21 1.93
CA ILE A 32 29.27 9.66 2.06
C ILE A 32 29.06 10.40 0.74
N VAL A 33 28.84 11.72 0.84
CA VAL A 33 28.88 12.67 -0.28
C VAL A 33 29.93 13.74 0.02
N ASP A 34 31.18 13.42 -0.32
CA ASP A 34 32.34 14.30 -0.19
C ASP A 34 33.18 14.23 -1.48
N THR A 35 33.26 15.33 -2.22
CA THR A 35 33.96 15.38 -3.52
C THR A 35 35.49 15.37 -3.40
N ALA A 36 36.05 15.64 -2.21
CA ALA A 36 37.50 15.52 -1.96
C ALA A 36 37.92 14.07 -1.72
N ILE A 37 36.99 13.20 -1.32
CA ILE A 37 37.25 11.76 -1.06
C ILE A 37 36.71 10.90 -2.21
N CYS A 38 35.45 11.11 -2.61
CA CYS A 38 34.79 10.33 -3.67
C CYS A 38 35.13 10.77 -5.10
N GLY A 39 35.61 12.01 -5.28
CA GLY A 39 35.78 12.62 -6.60
C GLY A 39 34.44 13.00 -7.24
N SER A 40 34.20 12.54 -8.47
CA SER A 40 33.03 12.91 -9.29
C SER A 40 31.84 11.94 -9.20
N LEU A 41 32.00 10.79 -8.53
CA LEU A 41 30.94 9.81 -8.32
C LEU A 41 30.50 9.89 -6.86
N PHE A 42 29.22 10.18 -6.60
CA PHE A 42 28.68 10.24 -5.24
C PHE A 42 27.19 9.87 -5.21
N PRO A 43 26.68 9.25 -4.12
CA PRO A 43 27.42 8.84 -2.92
C PRO A 43 28.48 7.76 -3.22
N CYS A 44 29.52 7.69 -2.40
CA CYS A 44 30.51 6.62 -2.45
C CYS A 44 30.69 5.98 -1.08
N VAL A 45 31.18 4.74 -1.05
CA VAL A 45 31.41 3.99 0.19
C VAL A 45 32.90 4.01 0.54
N VAL A 46 33.20 4.47 1.76
CA VAL A 46 34.55 4.53 2.33
C VAL A 46 34.66 3.63 3.56
N GLY A 47 35.89 3.25 3.93
CA GLY A 47 36.17 2.61 5.22
C GLY A 47 36.32 3.63 6.36
N ALA A 48 36.43 3.12 7.59
CA ALA A 48 36.72 3.94 8.79
C ALA A 48 38.03 4.77 8.71
N ASN A 49 38.93 4.42 7.79
CA ASN A 49 40.17 5.15 7.46
C ASN A 49 40.01 6.20 6.35
N CYS A 50 38.79 6.40 5.80
CA CYS A 50 38.47 7.23 4.64
C CYS A 50 39.09 6.79 3.31
N SER A 51 39.64 5.56 3.18
CA SER A 51 39.93 5.01 1.85
C SER A 51 38.62 4.60 1.18
N VAL A 52 38.42 5.02 -0.08
CA VAL A 52 37.29 4.60 -0.90
C VAL A 52 37.33 3.08 -1.11
N ILE A 53 36.24 2.41 -0.74
CA ILE A 53 36.03 0.97 -0.91
C ILE A 53 35.26 0.73 -2.21
N ASN A 54 34.23 1.54 -2.49
CA ASN A 54 33.48 1.47 -3.74
C ASN A 54 32.97 2.87 -4.15
N GLN A 55 32.89 3.11 -5.46
CA GLN A 55 32.35 4.34 -6.08
C GLN A 55 30.97 4.12 -6.74
N ASP A 56 30.45 2.89 -6.68
CA ASP A 56 29.09 2.56 -7.08
C ASP A 56 28.06 3.05 -6.04
N HIS A 57 26.94 3.57 -6.51
CA HIS A 57 25.79 3.97 -5.71
C HIS A 57 25.04 2.78 -5.09
N ASP A 58 25.11 1.59 -5.70
CA ASP A 58 24.49 0.34 -5.23
C ASP A 58 25.40 -0.43 -4.24
N ALA A 59 26.54 0.15 -3.86
CA ALA A 59 27.49 -0.45 -2.94
C ALA A 59 26.88 -0.62 -1.53
N LEU A 60 26.96 -1.83 -0.98
CA LEU A 60 26.46 -2.10 0.38
C LEU A 60 27.26 -1.32 1.43
N TYR A 61 26.55 -0.53 2.25
CA TYR A 61 27.07 0.16 3.42
C TYR A 61 26.29 -0.22 4.69
N ASN A 62 26.86 0.14 5.85
CA ASN A 62 26.26 -0.09 7.16
C ASN A 62 26.06 1.23 7.93
N TYR A 63 26.78 2.28 7.54
CA TYR A 63 26.72 3.61 8.15
C TYR A 63 26.48 4.67 7.08
N VAL A 64 25.83 5.78 7.48
CA VAL A 64 25.82 7.02 6.70
C VAL A 64 26.69 8.05 7.41
N GLY A 65 27.56 8.70 6.64
CA GLY A 65 28.45 9.77 7.09
C GLY A 65 27.99 11.13 6.62
N ASN A 66 28.93 11.98 6.22
CA ASN A 66 28.60 13.33 5.78
C ASN A 66 27.92 13.34 4.40
N TYR A 67 26.72 13.94 4.32
CA TYR A 67 25.93 14.16 3.11
C TYR A 67 25.80 15.66 2.77
N THR A 68 26.42 16.58 3.53
CA THR A 68 26.30 18.04 3.27
C THR A 68 26.87 18.48 1.93
N GLY A 69 27.77 17.68 1.31
CA GLY A 69 28.36 17.94 0.00
C GLY A 69 27.43 17.73 -1.20
N LEU A 70 26.19 17.28 -0.98
CA LEU A 70 25.17 17.17 -2.03
C LEU A 70 24.93 18.50 -2.76
N ASN A 71 24.53 18.42 -4.03
CA ASN A 71 24.18 19.60 -4.82
C ASN A 71 22.96 20.35 -4.23
N ASN A 72 22.92 21.67 -4.43
CA ASN A 72 21.92 22.55 -3.79
C ASN A 72 20.45 22.33 -4.21
N TRP A 73 20.20 21.55 -5.28
CA TRP A 73 18.85 21.22 -5.76
C TRP A 73 18.30 19.92 -5.16
N THR A 74 19.15 19.07 -4.58
CA THR A 74 18.70 17.88 -3.85
C THR A 74 18.00 18.30 -2.55
N THR A 75 16.69 18.02 -2.48
CA THR A 75 15.81 18.18 -1.32
C THR A 75 15.30 16.85 -0.75
N SER A 76 15.51 15.73 -1.46
CA SER A 76 15.01 14.39 -1.11
C SER A 76 16.18 13.40 -1.03
N LEU A 77 16.15 12.48 -0.06
CA LEU A 77 17.15 11.42 0.13
C LEU A 77 16.47 10.05 0.25
N ASP A 78 16.96 9.06 -0.48
CA ASP A 78 16.66 7.65 -0.22
C ASP A 78 17.92 6.96 0.33
N ILE A 79 17.76 6.17 1.38
CA ILE A 79 18.85 5.61 2.19
C ILE A 79 18.56 4.15 2.49
N LEU A 80 19.45 3.29 1.98
CA LEU A 80 19.33 1.84 2.05
C LEU A 80 20.23 1.32 3.18
N SER A 81 19.62 0.89 4.29
CA SER A 81 20.26 0.19 5.41
C SER A 81 21.36 0.99 6.14
N ALA A 82 20.96 1.92 7.01
CA ALA A 82 21.89 2.89 7.58
C ALA A 82 21.86 3.06 9.11
N ASN A 83 23.02 2.85 9.74
CA ASN A 83 23.32 3.44 11.03
C ASN A 83 23.68 4.93 10.86
N LEU A 84 22.84 5.82 11.42
CA LEU A 84 22.95 7.27 11.31
C LEU A 84 23.85 7.91 12.39
N SER A 85 24.65 7.13 13.14
CA SER A 85 25.50 7.65 14.22
C SER A 85 26.54 8.70 13.77
N MET A 86 26.91 8.70 12.49
CA MET A 86 27.84 9.65 11.88
C MET A 86 27.18 10.53 10.80
N ALA A 87 25.85 10.45 10.65
CA ALA A 87 25.16 11.06 9.52
C ALA A 87 25.01 12.57 9.69
N ALA A 88 25.29 13.33 8.61
CA ALA A 88 25.09 14.78 8.58
C ALA A 88 24.38 15.18 7.27
N PHE A 89 23.09 15.52 7.38
CA PHE A 89 22.26 15.96 6.26
C PHE A 89 22.23 17.49 6.17
N PRO A 90 22.15 18.08 4.96
CA PRO A 90 22.04 19.54 4.82
C PRO A 90 20.63 20.03 5.18
N GLU A 91 20.53 21.21 5.80
CA GLU A 91 19.30 21.84 6.34
C GLU A 91 18.21 22.20 5.29
N ARG A 92 18.38 21.78 4.03
CA ARG A 92 17.42 21.96 2.92
C ARG A 92 16.65 20.69 2.56
N ILE A 93 16.98 19.55 3.18
CA ILE A 93 16.32 18.27 2.91
C ILE A 93 14.92 18.28 3.51
N GLN A 94 13.92 18.15 2.65
CA GLN A 94 12.50 18.15 2.95
C GLN A 94 11.94 16.72 3.07
N GLU A 95 12.62 15.73 2.47
CA GLU A 95 12.19 14.34 2.44
C GLU A 95 13.36 13.39 2.75
N ILE A 96 13.15 12.40 3.61
CA ILE A 96 14.10 11.31 3.86
C ILE A 96 13.36 9.97 3.84
N SER A 97 13.90 9.00 3.12
CA SER A 97 13.44 7.61 3.08
C SER A 97 14.49 6.68 3.67
N LEU A 98 14.10 5.90 4.69
CA LEU A 98 14.92 4.91 5.40
C LEU A 98 14.34 3.50 5.21
N ARG A 99 14.45 2.94 4.00
CA ARG A 99 13.80 1.66 3.63
C ARG A 99 14.44 0.42 4.27
N GLY A 100 15.75 0.49 4.53
CA GLY A 100 16.53 -0.69 4.91
C GLY A 100 16.22 -1.20 6.32
N ALA A 101 16.00 -2.51 6.43
CA ALA A 101 15.58 -3.22 7.64
C ALA A 101 16.57 -3.16 8.83
N GLN A 102 17.82 -2.73 8.62
CA GLN A 102 18.86 -2.61 9.66
C GLN A 102 19.29 -1.16 9.93
N SER A 103 18.37 -0.21 9.78
CA SER A 103 18.68 1.20 10.07
C SER A 103 18.73 1.46 11.58
N TYR A 104 19.62 2.36 12.02
CA TYR A 104 19.73 2.77 13.44
C TYR A 104 19.80 4.29 13.54
N ILE A 105 18.84 4.88 14.24
CA ILE A 105 18.78 6.33 14.49
C ILE A 105 19.27 6.58 15.92
N PRO A 106 20.40 7.28 16.13
CA PRO A 106 20.93 7.52 17.47
C PRO A 106 20.00 8.44 18.28
N LYS A 107 19.95 8.24 19.60
CA LYS A 107 19.18 9.12 20.50
C LYS A 107 19.73 10.55 20.40
N GLY A 108 18.89 11.50 19.98
CA GLY A 108 19.29 12.90 19.78
C GLY A 108 19.88 13.20 18.41
N PHE A 109 19.65 12.34 17.41
CA PHE A 109 19.93 12.63 16.02
C PHE A 109 19.36 13.99 15.58
N LYS A 110 20.11 14.74 14.78
CA LYS A 110 19.69 16.04 14.25
C LYS A 110 19.13 15.87 12.84
N TRP A 111 17.81 15.80 12.76
CA TRP A 111 17.09 15.92 11.50
C TRP A 111 17.22 17.34 10.91
N PRO A 112 17.20 17.49 9.57
CA PRO A 112 17.08 18.79 8.92
C PRO A 112 15.86 19.57 9.43
N ALA A 113 16.03 20.86 9.70
CA ALA A 113 14.94 21.74 10.15
C ALA A 113 13.84 21.98 9.09
N SER A 114 14.11 21.61 7.82
CA SER A 114 13.15 21.66 6.71
C SER A 114 12.45 20.32 6.43
N LEU A 115 12.73 19.25 7.18
CA LEU A 115 12.16 17.92 6.95
C LEU A 115 10.64 17.92 7.16
N GLN A 116 9.88 17.60 6.11
CA GLN A 116 8.41 17.58 6.08
C GLN A 116 7.87 16.15 5.92
N THR A 117 8.50 15.35 5.06
CA THR A 117 8.13 13.96 4.80
C THR A 117 9.22 13.03 5.32
N ILE A 118 8.84 11.95 6.00
CA ILE A 118 9.77 10.87 6.31
C ILE A 118 9.14 9.50 6.05
N THR A 119 9.83 8.67 5.27
CA THR A 119 9.53 7.25 5.12
C THR A 119 10.44 6.45 6.05
N LEU A 120 9.84 5.61 6.89
CA LEU A 120 10.52 4.75 7.85
C LEU A 120 10.11 3.31 7.60
N ASN A 121 11.07 2.38 7.55
CA ASN A 121 10.74 0.98 7.72
C ASN A 121 10.05 0.77 9.09
N ALA A 122 8.91 0.07 9.11
CA ALA A 122 8.02 0.03 10.27
C ALA A 122 8.64 -0.64 11.52
N TYR A 123 9.63 -1.52 11.36
CA TYR A 123 10.36 -2.12 12.49
C TYR A 123 11.26 -1.11 13.24
N LEU A 124 11.57 0.05 12.65
CA LEU A 124 12.48 1.06 13.22
C LEU A 124 11.83 1.94 14.30
N TYR A 125 10.50 2.08 14.26
CA TYR A 125 9.76 3.05 15.07
C TYR A 125 9.24 2.54 16.44
N PRO A 126 8.71 1.30 16.60
CA PRO A 126 7.97 0.89 17.81
C PRO A 126 8.84 0.72 19.07
N HIS A 127 10.17 0.85 18.96
CA HIS A 127 11.11 0.71 20.08
C HIS A 127 11.69 2.05 20.60
N GLY A 128 11.32 3.17 19.97
CA GLY A 128 11.12 4.46 20.65
C GLY A 128 12.26 5.49 20.71
N ARG A 129 11.92 6.66 21.27
CA ARG A 129 12.79 7.84 21.54
C ARG A 129 13.45 8.52 20.32
N THR A 130 13.03 8.18 19.11
CA THR A 130 13.34 8.94 17.88
C THR A 130 12.43 10.16 17.77
N PHE A 131 12.91 11.31 18.26
CA PHE A 131 12.21 12.58 18.08
C PHE A 131 12.35 13.05 16.63
N LEU A 132 11.31 12.87 15.84
CA LEU A 132 11.12 13.55 14.56
C LEU A 132 10.89 15.06 14.83
N PRO A 133 11.36 15.97 13.96
CA PRO A 133 11.20 17.40 14.18
C PRO A 133 9.74 17.81 13.98
N ASP A 134 9.30 18.87 14.67
CA ASP A 134 7.93 19.40 14.56
C ASP A 134 7.57 19.85 13.13
N SER A 135 8.54 20.01 12.23
CA SER A 135 8.34 20.32 10.82
C SER A 135 7.74 19.17 10.00
N VAL A 136 7.79 17.93 10.50
CA VAL A 136 7.24 16.75 9.81
C VAL A 136 5.71 16.81 9.80
N THR A 137 5.16 16.85 8.60
CA THR A 137 3.72 16.84 8.30
C THR A 137 3.24 15.47 7.82
N THR A 138 4.14 14.65 7.26
CA THR A 138 3.83 13.35 6.64
C THR A 138 4.80 12.27 7.14
N ILE A 139 4.26 11.16 7.64
CA ILE A 139 5.05 9.94 7.94
C ILE A 139 4.52 8.77 7.11
N THR A 140 5.41 8.05 6.43
CA THR A 140 5.12 6.78 5.78
C THR A 140 5.82 5.65 6.53
N PHE A 141 5.09 4.58 6.81
CA PHE A 141 5.62 3.34 7.38
C PHE A 141 5.63 2.24 6.32
N GLU A 142 6.81 1.76 5.95
CA GLU A 142 7.01 0.70 4.94
C GLU A 142 7.39 -0.65 5.56
N GLY A 143 6.85 -1.74 5.00
CA GLY A 143 7.11 -3.12 5.42
C GLY A 143 6.12 -3.61 6.49
N GLY A 144 5.75 -4.89 6.40
CA GLY A 144 4.68 -5.51 7.18
C GLY A 144 4.99 -5.65 8.67
N PHE A 145 4.67 -4.61 9.45
CA PHE A 145 4.55 -4.66 10.90
C PHE A 145 3.30 -5.44 11.33
N GLU A 146 3.39 -6.13 12.47
CA GLU A 146 2.26 -6.87 13.07
C GLU A 146 1.54 -6.04 14.14
N GLU A 147 2.27 -5.18 14.86
CA GLU A 147 1.72 -4.19 15.80
C GLU A 147 2.47 -2.86 15.74
N LEU A 148 1.76 -1.73 15.80
CA LEU A 148 2.33 -0.40 16.00
C LEU A 148 2.09 0.10 17.43
N SER A 149 3.16 0.15 18.24
CA SER A 149 3.08 0.32 19.69
C SER A 149 2.60 1.70 20.18
N SER A 150 2.07 1.74 21.41
CA SER A 150 1.48 2.94 22.03
C SER A 150 2.45 3.95 22.62
N ASN A 151 3.77 3.68 22.63
CA ASN A 151 4.78 4.54 23.25
C ASN A 151 5.46 5.52 22.26
N ILE A 152 4.71 5.96 21.24
CA ILE A 152 5.19 6.86 20.18
C ILE A 152 5.07 8.33 20.60
N THR A 153 6.03 9.17 20.21
CA THR A 153 5.94 10.64 20.29
C THR A 153 5.86 11.22 18.88
N TRP A 154 4.69 11.75 18.52
CA TRP A 154 4.41 12.30 17.19
C TRP A 154 4.85 13.77 17.04
N PRO A 155 5.22 14.22 15.82
CA PRO A 155 5.40 15.65 15.50
C PRO A 155 4.15 16.48 15.75
N LYS A 156 4.29 17.73 16.21
CA LYS A 156 3.14 18.62 16.47
C LYS A 156 2.34 19.03 15.23
N ASN A 157 2.92 18.95 14.03
CA ASN A 157 2.26 19.32 12.78
C ASN A 157 1.94 18.10 11.88
N LEU A 158 1.97 16.88 12.43
CA LEU A 158 1.66 15.66 11.70
C LEU A 158 0.21 15.68 11.21
N ALA A 159 0.02 15.74 9.89
CA ALA A 159 -1.27 15.86 9.22
C ALA A 159 -1.64 14.59 8.42
N SER A 160 -0.65 13.83 7.96
CA SER A 160 -0.84 12.61 7.15
C SER A 160 0.00 11.46 7.69
N VAL A 161 -0.59 10.26 7.76
CA VAL A 161 0.16 9.01 7.99
C VAL A 161 -0.22 7.95 6.97
N HIS A 162 0.80 7.36 6.35
CA HIS A 162 0.65 6.33 5.33
C HIS A 162 1.24 5.01 5.84
N PHE A 163 0.52 3.92 5.65
CA PHE A 163 0.95 2.56 5.99
C PHE A 163 1.03 1.73 4.71
N ILE A 164 2.19 1.12 4.48
CA ILE A 164 2.48 0.27 3.32
C ILE A 164 2.98 -1.07 3.87
N GLY A 165 2.09 -2.05 3.95
CA GLY A 165 2.40 -3.41 4.36
C GLY A 165 2.88 -4.28 3.20
N ASP A 166 3.21 -5.52 3.52
CA ASP A 166 3.41 -6.60 2.55
C ASP A 166 2.07 -7.37 2.44
N ASP A 167 1.53 -7.58 1.23
CA ASP A 167 0.15 -8.04 0.96
C ASP A 167 -0.33 -9.31 1.69
N ALA A 168 0.59 -10.08 2.28
CA ALA A 168 0.34 -11.34 3.00
C ALA A 168 0.39 -11.19 4.54
N LYS A 169 0.18 -9.99 5.10
CA LYS A 169 0.11 -9.76 6.55
C LYS A 169 -1.16 -9.06 7.02
N ALA A 170 -1.65 -9.51 8.17
CA ALA A 170 -2.55 -8.75 9.04
C ALA A 170 -1.74 -7.79 9.94
N ALA A 171 -2.30 -6.61 10.24
CA ALA A 171 -1.68 -5.65 11.15
C ALA A 171 -2.64 -5.15 12.23
N THR A 172 -2.10 -4.83 13.40
CA THR A 172 -2.84 -4.34 14.58
C THR A 172 -2.39 -2.93 14.96
N LEU A 173 -3.35 -2.03 15.15
CA LEU A 173 -3.11 -0.65 15.59
C LEU A 173 -3.53 -0.46 17.05
N SER A 174 -2.54 -0.37 17.95
CA SER A 174 -2.72 -0.11 19.39
C SER A 174 -2.29 1.30 19.82
N THR A 175 -1.70 2.07 18.89
CA THR A 175 -1.15 3.40 19.19
C THR A 175 -2.21 4.51 19.27
N LYS A 176 -1.94 5.54 20.09
CA LYS A 176 -2.72 6.79 20.07
C LYS A 176 -2.07 7.79 19.12
N PHE A 177 -2.78 8.11 18.05
CA PHE A 177 -2.43 9.17 17.10
C PHE A 177 -2.73 10.57 17.67
N PRO A 178 -2.09 11.63 17.15
CA PRO A 178 -2.42 13.01 17.51
C PRO A 178 -3.63 13.50 16.71
N ASP A 179 -4.48 14.32 17.33
CA ASP A 179 -5.68 14.89 16.70
C ASP A 179 -5.37 15.87 15.54
N THR A 180 -4.10 16.12 15.22
CA THR A 180 -3.67 16.93 14.07
C THR A 180 -3.76 16.18 12.74
N ILE A 181 -3.84 14.84 12.76
CA ILE A 181 -3.96 14.05 11.53
C ILE A 181 -5.34 14.27 10.88
N GLN A 182 -5.31 14.61 9.60
CA GLN A 182 -6.46 14.81 8.72
C GLN A 182 -6.60 13.68 7.68
N SER A 183 -5.51 12.96 7.39
CA SER A 183 -5.46 11.89 6.38
C SER A 183 -4.74 10.64 6.87
N MET A 184 -5.32 9.47 6.61
CA MET A 184 -4.66 8.17 6.79
C MET A 184 -4.80 7.31 5.53
N SER A 185 -3.76 6.55 5.16
CA SER A 185 -3.87 5.52 4.13
C SER A 185 -3.27 4.19 4.55
N PHE A 186 -3.84 3.09 4.04
CA PHE A 186 -3.39 1.74 4.26
C PHE A 186 -3.35 0.98 2.93
N THR A 187 -2.15 0.60 2.50
CA THR A 187 -1.87 -0.17 1.28
C THR A 187 -1.21 -1.49 1.67
N GLY A 188 -1.59 -2.61 1.05
CA GLY A 188 -0.87 -3.87 1.17
C GLY A 188 -1.07 -4.61 2.50
N PHE A 189 -2.31 -4.72 2.97
CA PHE A 189 -2.66 -5.49 4.18
C PHE A 189 -3.76 -6.51 3.88
N GLU A 190 -3.58 -7.76 4.32
CA GLU A 190 -4.58 -8.83 4.25
C GLU A 190 -5.79 -8.51 5.13
N SER A 191 -5.53 -7.94 6.31
CA SER A 191 -6.57 -7.39 7.20
C SER A 191 -5.99 -6.35 8.15
N LEU A 192 -6.84 -5.43 8.60
CA LEU A 192 -6.50 -4.37 9.56
C LEU A 192 -7.38 -4.49 10.78
N THR A 193 -6.76 -4.56 11.96
CA THR A 193 -7.45 -4.62 13.24
C THR A 193 -7.01 -3.49 14.17
N PHE A 194 -7.89 -3.13 15.09
CA PHE A 194 -7.71 -2.00 16.00
C PHE A 194 -7.84 -2.50 17.43
N ALA A 195 -6.94 -2.09 18.31
CA ALA A 195 -7.02 -2.45 19.72
C ALA A 195 -8.30 -1.89 20.35
N LYS A 196 -8.77 -2.48 21.46
CA LYS A 196 -10.05 -2.11 22.10
C LYS A 196 -10.06 -0.65 22.59
N GLU A 197 -8.89 -0.16 22.96
CA GLU A 197 -8.57 1.19 23.43
C GLU A 197 -8.17 2.15 22.32
N PHE A 198 -8.12 1.70 21.06
CA PHE A 198 -7.75 2.51 19.91
C PHE A 198 -8.73 3.67 19.70
N GLN A 199 -8.19 4.85 19.37
CA GLN A 199 -8.95 6.05 19.08
C GLN A 199 -8.45 6.68 17.78
N TRP A 200 -9.36 6.84 16.82
CA TRP A 200 -9.11 7.62 15.61
C TRP A 200 -8.87 9.10 15.96
N PRO A 201 -8.01 9.82 15.22
CA PRO A 201 -7.81 11.26 15.41
C PRO A 201 -9.12 12.04 15.25
N ALA A 202 -9.41 12.98 16.13
CA ALA A 202 -10.67 13.73 16.12
C ALA A 202 -10.92 14.55 14.83
N ASN A 203 -9.86 14.93 14.11
CA ASN A 203 -9.92 15.69 12.86
C ASN A 203 -9.63 14.86 11.60
N LEU A 204 -9.64 13.51 11.69
CA LEU A 204 -9.42 12.63 10.53
C LEU A 204 -10.63 12.72 9.58
N THR A 205 -10.50 13.48 8.49
CA THR A 205 -11.55 13.66 7.46
C THR A 205 -11.42 12.67 6.31
N THR A 206 -10.20 12.22 6.01
CA THR A 206 -9.88 11.47 4.80
C THR A 206 -9.27 10.12 5.13
N ILE A 207 -9.76 9.04 4.52
CA ILE A 207 -9.16 7.71 4.66
C ILE A 207 -9.04 7.01 3.30
N SER A 208 -7.94 6.32 3.07
CA SER A 208 -7.69 5.55 1.86
C SER A 208 -7.30 4.11 2.19
N TYR A 209 -7.91 3.15 1.49
CA TYR A 209 -7.55 1.74 1.57
C TYR A 209 -7.18 1.22 0.19
N GLU A 210 -6.13 0.41 0.10
CA GLU A 210 -5.69 -0.24 -1.13
C GLU A 210 -5.42 -1.73 -0.88
N SER A 211 -6.05 -2.58 -1.69
CA SER A 211 -5.97 -4.04 -1.56
C SER A 211 -6.09 -4.69 -2.94
N ILE A 212 -5.10 -5.51 -3.30
CA ILE A 212 -4.97 -6.12 -4.62
C ILE A 212 -5.19 -7.64 -4.48
N PRO A 213 -6.07 -8.28 -5.30
CA PRO A 213 -6.92 -7.71 -6.35
C PRO A 213 -8.31 -7.24 -5.86
N ALA A 214 -8.69 -7.53 -4.61
CA ALA A 214 -10.03 -7.30 -4.06
C ALA A 214 -9.97 -7.03 -2.56
N PHE A 215 -10.94 -6.29 -2.01
CA PHE A 215 -11.12 -6.19 -0.56
C PHE A 215 -11.71 -7.50 0.00
N PHE A 216 -10.90 -8.24 0.76
CA PHE A 216 -11.34 -9.46 1.47
C PHE A 216 -11.90 -9.20 2.88
N TYR A 217 -11.87 -7.94 3.34
CA TYR A 217 -12.43 -7.46 4.60
C TYR A 217 -13.22 -6.16 4.38
N THR A 218 -14.21 -5.87 5.23
CA THR A 218 -14.86 -4.55 5.26
C THR A 218 -13.89 -3.53 5.89
N PRO A 219 -13.50 -2.44 5.20
CA PRO A 219 -12.68 -1.40 5.80
C PRO A 219 -13.43 -0.63 6.89
N VAL A 220 -12.75 -0.23 7.96
CA VAL A 220 -13.37 0.49 9.09
C VAL A 220 -13.39 1.98 8.81
N PHE A 221 -14.57 2.56 8.59
CA PHE A 221 -14.70 4.01 8.38
C PHE A 221 -14.93 4.76 9.71
N PRO A 222 -14.03 5.69 10.10
CA PRO A 222 -14.19 6.49 11.32
C PRO A 222 -15.42 7.42 11.25
N PRO A 223 -16.09 7.74 12.37
CA PRO A 223 -17.23 8.67 12.38
C PRO A 223 -16.91 10.11 11.93
N SER A 224 -15.63 10.51 11.97
CA SER A 224 -15.14 11.82 11.53
C SER A 224 -14.88 11.91 10.02
N VAL A 225 -14.74 10.76 9.33
CA VAL A 225 -14.33 10.72 7.93
C VAL A 225 -15.49 11.09 7.01
N THR A 226 -15.23 12.02 6.10
CA THR A 226 -16.16 12.47 5.07
C THR A 226 -15.78 11.96 3.68
N ASP A 227 -14.50 11.65 3.47
CA ASP A 227 -13.93 11.35 2.16
C ASP A 227 -13.17 10.03 2.20
N VAL A 228 -13.69 9.03 1.46
CA VAL A 228 -13.15 7.66 1.42
C VAL A 228 -12.58 7.38 0.02
N THR A 229 -11.38 6.81 -0.03
CA THR A 229 -10.80 6.22 -1.24
C THR A 229 -10.65 4.71 -1.07
N LEU A 230 -11.08 3.94 -2.07
CA LEU A 230 -10.95 2.49 -2.13
C LEU A 230 -10.25 2.11 -3.45
N THR A 231 -9.02 1.60 -3.35
CA THR A 231 -8.17 1.27 -4.50
C THR A 231 -8.07 -0.26 -4.65
N THR A 232 -8.66 -0.82 -5.72
CA THR A 232 -8.71 -2.27 -5.96
C THR A 232 -9.20 -2.57 -7.39
N THR A 233 -9.25 -3.85 -7.81
CA THR A 233 -9.92 -4.23 -9.08
C THR A 233 -11.36 -4.70 -8.89
N THR A 234 -11.71 -5.22 -7.71
CA THR A 234 -13.07 -5.71 -7.40
C THR A 234 -13.56 -5.22 -6.04
N ILE A 235 -14.67 -4.48 -6.03
CA ILE A 235 -15.34 -3.98 -4.83
C ILE A 235 -16.65 -4.75 -4.65
N THR A 236 -16.76 -5.49 -3.54
CA THR A 236 -18.00 -6.22 -3.18
C THR A 236 -18.31 -6.03 -1.70
N LEU A 237 -18.54 -4.79 -1.27
CA LEU A 237 -18.89 -4.48 0.13
C LEU A 237 -20.38 -4.76 0.36
N LEU A 238 -20.69 -5.71 1.25
CA LEU A 238 -22.06 -6.11 1.62
C LEU A 238 -22.70 -5.19 2.68
N GLU A 239 -21.99 -4.15 3.11
CA GLU A 239 -22.40 -3.23 4.17
C GLU A 239 -22.72 -1.83 3.62
N VAL A 240 -23.59 -1.11 4.32
CA VAL A 240 -23.96 0.28 3.97
C VAL A 240 -22.84 1.22 4.39
N LEU A 241 -22.44 2.14 3.50
CA LEU A 241 -21.46 3.17 3.86
C LEU A 241 -21.99 4.04 5.01
N PRO A 242 -21.19 4.28 6.08
CA PRO A 242 -21.62 5.11 7.19
C PRO A 242 -22.06 6.52 6.76
N PRO A 243 -23.12 7.09 7.37
CA PRO A 243 -23.78 8.30 6.88
C PRO A 243 -22.95 9.59 6.99
N ASN A 244 -21.78 9.52 7.63
CA ASN A 244 -20.76 10.58 7.62
C ASN A 244 -19.93 10.61 6.33
N VAL A 245 -19.88 9.53 5.55
CA VAL A 245 -19.16 9.47 4.26
C VAL A 245 -19.97 10.21 3.19
N HIS A 246 -19.41 11.30 2.67
CA HIS A 246 -20.03 12.17 1.68
C HIS A 246 -19.41 11.99 0.28
N THR A 247 -18.11 11.70 0.22
CA THR A 247 -17.35 11.43 -1.00
C THR A 247 -16.83 10.01 -0.99
N LEU A 248 -17.00 9.29 -2.10
CA LEU A 248 -16.33 8.02 -2.37
C LEU A 248 -15.53 8.11 -3.67
N THR A 249 -14.25 7.76 -3.62
CA THR A 249 -13.39 7.56 -4.79
C THR A 249 -13.05 6.08 -4.91
N LEU A 250 -13.33 5.49 -6.08
CA LEU A 250 -13.04 4.11 -6.41
C LEU A 250 -11.97 4.09 -7.50
N ALA A 251 -10.79 3.59 -7.17
CA ALA A 251 -9.63 3.62 -8.04
C ALA A 251 -9.15 2.20 -8.37
N ASN A 252 -8.52 2.02 -9.52
CA ASN A 252 -7.71 0.84 -9.79
C ASN A 252 -6.31 1.05 -9.18
N PRO A 253 -5.65 0.00 -8.66
CA PRO A 253 -4.25 0.10 -8.24
C PRO A 253 -3.37 0.57 -9.39
N LEU A 254 -2.29 1.28 -9.09
CA LEU A 254 -1.25 1.55 -10.07
C LEU A 254 -0.53 0.23 -10.43
N PRO A 255 -0.09 0.04 -11.68
CA PRO A 255 0.69 -1.15 -12.02
C PRO A 255 2.02 -1.10 -11.25
N THR A 256 2.26 -2.09 -10.40
CA THR A 256 3.53 -2.20 -9.67
C THR A 256 4.65 -2.52 -10.66
N HIS A 257 5.86 -2.05 -10.36
CA HIS A 257 6.99 -2.15 -11.31
C HIS A 257 7.38 -3.59 -11.70
N GLU A 258 6.93 -4.57 -10.92
CA GLU A 258 7.14 -6.01 -11.13
C GLU A 258 6.01 -6.68 -11.94
N THR A 259 4.81 -6.08 -12.00
CA THR A 259 3.64 -6.68 -12.67
C THR A 259 3.28 -5.94 -13.96
N MET A 260 3.84 -6.39 -15.09
CA MET A 260 3.43 -5.95 -16.44
C MET A 260 2.03 -6.48 -16.86
N VAL A 261 1.14 -6.71 -15.90
CA VAL A 261 -0.23 -7.16 -16.13
C VAL A 261 -1.07 -5.93 -16.52
N PRO A 262 -1.92 -5.99 -17.55
CA PRO A 262 -2.85 -4.90 -17.84
C PRO A 262 -3.75 -4.62 -16.63
N ASN A 263 -3.93 -3.35 -16.25
CA ASN A 263 -4.82 -2.97 -15.15
C ASN A 263 -6.25 -3.47 -15.40
N GLU A 264 -6.62 -4.57 -14.76
CA GLU A 264 -7.95 -5.18 -14.87
C GLU A 264 -9.03 -4.14 -14.56
N PRO A 265 -10.05 -3.99 -15.41
CA PRO A 265 -11.09 -2.98 -15.23
C PRO A 265 -11.86 -3.13 -13.91
N LEU A 266 -12.18 -2.00 -13.28
CA LEU A 266 -12.85 -1.97 -11.99
C LEU A 266 -14.25 -2.61 -12.09
N GLN A 267 -14.56 -3.48 -11.13
CA GLN A 267 -15.88 -4.11 -10.97
C GLN A 267 -16.49 -3.67 -9.63
N ILE A 268 -17.74 -3.20 -9.68
CA ILE A 268 -18.46 -2.67 -8.51
C ILE A 268 -19.70 -3.52 -8.26
N GLY A 269 -19.78 -4.13 -7.07
CA GLY A 269 -20.85 -5.03 -6.63
C GLY A 269 -21.41 -4.68 -5.26
N ASN A 270 -22.74 -4.79 -5.11
CA ASN A 270 -23.48 -4.85 -3.83
C ASN A 270 -23.37 -3.67 -2.85
N LEU A 271 -22.65 -2.61 -3.22
CA LEU A 271 -22.38 -1.45 -2.37
C LEU A 271 -23.63 -0.56 -2.16
N ASP A 272 -24.11 -0.44 -0.92
CA ASP A 272 -25.10 0.59 -0.58
C ASP A 272 -24.40 1.92 -0.24
N ALA A 273 -24.47 2.83 -1.22
CA ALA A 273 -23.91 4.17 -1.19
C ALA A 273 -25.01 5.25 -1.21
N SER A 274 -26.21 4.91 -0.72
CA SER A 274 -27.42 5.76 -0.82
C SER A 274 -27.29 7.17 -0.22
N GLN A 275 -26.36 7.38 0.71
CA GLN A 275 -26.13 8.67 1.37
C GLN A 275 -25.08 9.56 0.68
N LEU A 276 -24.33 9.05 -0.31
CA LEU A 276 -23.25 9.81 -0.95
C LEU A 276 -23.75 11.07 -1.63
N ARG A 277 -22.91 12.12 -1.59
CA ARG A 277 -23.06 13.33 -2.40
C ARG A 277 -22.15 13.32 -3.64
N SER A 278 -21.00 12.67 -3.53
CA SER A 278 -19.96 12.63 -4.56
C SER A 278 -19.47 11.20 -4.75
N LEU A 279 -19.53 10.69 -5.97
CA LEU A 279 -18.96 9.40 -6.37
C LEU A 279 -17.95 9.63 -7.49
N LYS A 280 -16.77 8.99 -7.40
CA LYS A 280 -15.75 9.05 -8.45
C LYS A 280 -15.27 7.65 -8.77
N PHE A 281 -15.23 7.29 -10.04
CA PHE A 281 -14.57 6.08 -10.52
C PHE A 281 -13.99 6.27 -11.93
N ASP A 282 -13.00 5.45 -12.28
CA ASP A 282 -12.41 5.36 -13.62
C ASP A 282 -12.24 3.89 -13.99
N ASN A 283 -11.93 3.61 -15.27
CA ASN A 283 -11.54 2.28 -15.76
C ASN A 283 -12.55 1.16 -15.42
N CYS A 284 -13.82 1.50 -15.17
CA CYS A 284 -14.84 0.56 -14.72
C CYS A 284 -15.49 -0.18 -15.89
N ARG A 285 -15.88 -1.43 -15.68
CA ARG A 285 -16.46 -2.30 -16.72
C ARG A 285 -17.77 -3.00 -16.35
N GLN A 286 -18.00 -3.25 -15.06
CA GLN A 286 -19.22 -3.88 -14.56
C GLN A 286 -19.67 -3.18 -13.28
N ILE A 287 -20.97 -2.86 -13.21
CA ILE A 287 -21.61 -2.34 -11.99
C ILE A 287 -22.91 -3.11 -11.76
N ALA A 288 -23.08 -3.70 -10.57
CA ALA A 288 -24.34 -4.31 -10.15
C ALA A 288 -24.63 -4.03 -8.68
N ASN A 289 -25.90 -3.78 -8.35
CA ASN A 289 -26.38 -3.53 -6.98
C ASN A 289 -25.65 -2.38 -6.25
N LEU A 290 -25.03 -1.45 -6.99
CA LEU A 290 -24.57 -0.17 -6.46
C LEU A 290 -25.80 0.71 -6.22
N LYS A 291 -26.13 1.01 -4.96
CA LYS A 291 -27.27 1.85 -4.62
C LYS A 291 -26.86 3.31 -4.46
N LEU A 292 -27.57 4.22 -5.13
CA LEU A 292 -27.37 5.67 -5.01
C LEU A 292 -28.69 6.36 -4.71
N GLY A 293 -28.66 7.39 -3.84
CA GLY A 293 -29.85 8.10 -3.39
C GLY A 293 -29.89 9.59 -3.81
N PRO A 294 -30.99 10.29 -3.49
CA PRO A 294 -31.20 11.70 -3.89
C PRO A 294 -30.24 12.70 -3.23
N ALA A 295 -29.41 12.25 -2.28
CA ALA A 295 -28.29 13.01 -1.74
C ALA A 295 -27.22 13.31 -2.81
N LEU A 296 -27.08 12.45 -3.84
CA LEU A 296 -26.07 12.53 -4.89
C LEU A 296 -26.13 13.87 -5.66
N LYS A 297 -24.98 14.51 -5.85
CA LYS A 297 -24.81 15.79 -6.59
C LYS A 297 -23.74 15.72 -7.66
N TYR A 298 -22.76 14.83 -7.53
CA TYR A 298 -21.66 14.66 -8.48
C TYR A 298 -21.34 13.19 -8.74
N VAL A 299 -21.11 12.86 -10.02
CA VAL A 299 -20.48 11.61 -10.43
C VAL A 299 -19.36 11.88 -11.43
N TYR A 300 -18.16 11.36 -11.15
CA TYR A 300 -17.07 11.22 -12.11
C TYR A 300 -16.98 9.76 -12.57
N MET A 301 -16.94 9.52 -13.89
CA MET A 301 -16.85 8.17 -14.48
C MET A 301 -15.60 7.93 -15.34
N GLY A 302 -14.74 8.95 -15.48
CA GLY A 302 -13.47 8.87 -16.21
C GLY A 302 -13.60 8.31 -17.63
N THR A 303 -12.77 7.31 -17.92
CA THR A 303 -12.60 6.57 -19.17
C THR A 303 -13.22 5.16 -19.12
N SER A 304 -14.23 4.96 -18.29
CA SER A 304 -14.88 3.66 -18.08
C SER A 304 -15.53 3.09 -19.35
N GLN A 305 -15.53 1.77 -19.50
CA GLN A 305 -16.14 1.05 -20.62
C GLN A 305 -17.14 0.02 -20.07
N ILE A 306 -18.33 0.51 -19.71
CA ILE A 306 -19.30 -0.23 -18.89
C ILE A 306 -20.17 -1.14 -19.78
N ASP A 307 -19.71 -2.38 -19.97
CA ASP A 307 -20.41 -3.44 -20.72
C ASP A 307 -21.72 -3.90 -20.03
N GLY A 308 -21.89 -3.59 -18.74
CA GLY A 308 -23.09 -3.92 -17.98
C GLY A 308 -23.24 -3.09 -16.70
N TRP A 309 -24.37 -2.40 -16.60
CA TRP A 309 -24.81 -1.70 -15.38
C TRP A 309 -26.21 -2.18 -14.99
N LEU A 310 -26.31 -2.90 -13.87
CA LEU A 310 -27.55 -3.31 -13.22
C LEU A 310 -27.80 -2.41 -12.00
N MET A 311 -28.96 -1.77 -11.93
CA MET A 311 -29.31 -0.81 -10.87
C MET A 311 -30.77 -0.92 -10.45
N ASP A 312 -31.10 -0.51 -9.23
CA ASP A 312 -32.48 -0.32 -8.81
C ASP A 312 -33.09 0.99 -9.36
N SER A 313 -34.38 1.19 -9.16
CA SER A 313 -35.10 2.39 -9.63
C SER A 313 -34.64 3.68 -8.95
N THR A 314 -34.32 3.62 -7.65
CA THR A 314 -33.85 4.78 -6.86
C THR A 314 -32.52 5.30 -7.41
N THR A 315 -31.61 4.39 -7.74
CA THR A 315 -30.29 4.65 -8.33
C THR A 315 -30.41 5.26 -9.73
N PHE A 316 -31.32 4.74 -10.56
CA PHE A 316 -31.60 5.32 -11.87
C PHE A 316 -32.10 6.76 -11.76
N ASP A 317 -33.05 7.01 -10.85
CA ASP A 317 -33.65 8.34 -10.69
C ASP A 317 -32.66 9.33 -10.04
N ALA A 318 -31.82 8.87 -9.10
CA ALA A 318 -30.72 9.64 -8.52
C ALA A 318 -29.71 10.08 -9.60
N LEU A 319 -29.23 9.15 -10.43
CA LEU A 319 -28.34 9.47 -11.55
C LEU A 319 -29.01 10.39 -12.58
N SER A 320 -30.25 10.11 -12.95
CA SER A 320 -31.01 10.88 -13.93
C SER A 320 -31.33 12.32 -13.49
N SER A 321 -31.28 12.60 -12.19
CA SER A 321 -31.43 13.96 -11.64
C SER A 321 -30.21 14.87 -11.88
N LEU A 322 -29.04 14.29 -12.24
CA LEU A 322 -27.79 15.03 -12.44
C LEU A 322 -27.69 15.62 -13.86
N THR A 323 -27.08 16.80 -13.97
CA THR A 323 -26.82 17.47 -15.25
C THR A 323 -25.52 16.93 -15.88
N PRO A 324 -25.55 16.38 -17.12
CA PRO A 324 -24.34 15.94 -17.82
C PRO A 324 -23.40 17.10 -18.20
N GLN A 325 -22.09 16.83 -18.21
CA GLN A 325 -21.05 17.80 -18.57
C GLN A 325 -21.37 18.67 -19.80
N GLY A 326 -21.73 18.07 -20.94
CA GLY A 326 -22.02 18.78 -22.18
C GLY A 326 -23.25 19.72 -22.11
N ASN A 327 -24.10 19.60 -21.09
CA ASN A 327 -25.26 20.48 -20.92
C ASN A 327 -24.89 21.83 -20.28
N PHE A 328 -23.74 21.93 -19.61
CA PHE A 328 -23.20 23.19 -19.08
C PHE A 328 -22.53 24.04 -20.17
N THR A 329 -22.37 25.33 -19.90
CA THR A 329 -21.66 26.29 -20.78
C THR A 329 -20.22 25.82 -21.02
N ASP A 330 -19.78 25.78 -22.28
CA ASP A 330 -18.47 25.29 -22.73
C ASP A 330 -18.09 23.89 -22.20
N SER A 331 -19.07 23.05 -21.81
CA SER A 331 -18.83 21.76 -21.14
C SER A 331 -18.03 21.86 -19.82
N LYS A 332 -18.08 23.00 -19.13
CA LYS A 332 -17.43 23.25 -17.83
C LYS A 332 -18.44 23.05 -16.69
N LEU A 333 -18.22 22.04 -15.85
CA LEU A 333 -19.07 21.79 -14.68
C LEU A 333 -18.74 22.79 -13.55
N PRO A 334 -19.70 23.08 -12.64
CA PRO A 334 -19.40 23.60 -11.32
C PRO A 334 -18.60 22.58 -10.49
N ALA A 335 -17.84 23.05 -9.50
CA ALA A 335 -17.03 22.17 -8.66
C ALA A 335 -17.92 21.23 -7.82
N ASN A 336 -17.79 19.92 -8.04
CA ASN A 336 -18.59 18.87 -7.40
C ASN A 336 -20.12 18.96 -7.68
N GLU A 337 -20.53 19.31 -8.90
CA GLU A 337 -21.91 19.18 -9.38
C GLU A 337 -21.99 18.54 -10.77
N GLY A 338 -23.02 17.72 -11.01
CA GLY A 338 -23.33 17.14 -12.33
C GLY A 338 -22.65 15.79 -12.61
N VAL A 339 -22.43 15.49 -13.89
CA VAL A 339 -21.83 14.22 -14.35
C VAL A 339 -20.64 14.50 -15.26
N GLU A 340 -19.45 14.20 -14.78
CA GLU A 340 -18.17 14.41 -15.46
C GLU A 340 -17.61 13.09 -16.00
N TYR A 341 -17.11 13.12 -17.24
CA TYR A 341 -16.52 11.94 -17.90
C TYR A 341 -15.55 12.33 -18.99
N SER A 342 -14.58 11.47 -19.26
CA SER A 342 -13.55 11.69 -20.25
C SER A 342 -14.09 11.39 -21.66
N ALA A 343 -14.81 12.36 -22.22
CA ALA A 343 -15.45 12.26 -23.54
C ALA A 343 -14.46 12.28 -24.73
N LEU A 344 -13.19 12.64 -24.50
CA LEU A 344 -12.17 12.89 -25.54
C LEU A 344 -10.81 12.21 -25.22
N SER A 345 -10.81 11.07 -24.54
CA SER A 345 -9.57 10.34 -24.22
C SER A 345 -8.98 9.61 -25.42
N TRP A 346 -7.76 9.99 -25.79
CA TRP A 346 -7.00 9.39 -26.89
C TRP A 346 -6.28 8.07 -26.51
N LEU A 347 -6.16 7.77 -25.20
CA LEU A 347 -5.50 6.55 -24.70
C LEU A 347 -6.46 5.39 -24.48
N LYS A 348 -7.62 5.66 -23.86
CA LYS A 348 -8.59 4.65 -23.42
C LYS A 348 -9.95 4.73 -24.15
N GLY A 349 -10.13 5.71 -25.03
CA GLY A 349 -11.41 6.01 -25.66
C GLY A 349 -12.39 6.74 -24.72
N PRO A 350 -13.53 7.19 -25.26
CA PRO A 350 -14.56 7.88 -24.48
C PRO A 350 -15.28 6.92 -23.53
N LEU A 351 -15.96 7.48 -22.52
CA LEU A 351 -16.94 6.73 -21.71
C LEU A 351 -17.95 5.99 -22.60
N THR A 352 -18.09 4.68 -22.38
CA THR A 352 -19.20 3.88 -22.92
C THR A 352 -20.02 3.25 -21.80
N ILE A 353 -21.34 3.15 -22.03
CA ILE A 353 -22.27 2.45 -21.14
C ILE A 353 -23.24 1.70 -22.06
N THR A 354 -23.03 0.39 -22.21
CA THR A 354 -23.60 -0.42 -23.31
C THR A 354 -24.21 -1.72 -22.82
N THR A 355 -24.96 -1.67 -21.72
CA THR A 355 -25.66 -2.84 -21.16
C THR A 355 -26.54 -3.50 -22.22
N SER A 356 -26.31 -4.77 -22.52
CA SER A 356 -27.05 -5.45 -23.57
C SER A 356 -28.50 -5.77 -23.16
N LYS A 357 -29.42 -5.80 -24.12
CA LYS A 357 -30.80 -6.24 -23.86
C LYS A 357 -30.83 -7.68 -23.31
N ALA A 358 -30.00 -8.59 -23.80
CA ALA A 358 -29.93 -9.96 -23.30
C ALA A 358 -29.50 -10.01 -21.82
N THR A 359 -28.52 -9.19 -21.43
CA THR A 359 -28.06 -9.02 -20.03
C THR A 359 -29.15 -8.46 -19.14
N CYS A 360 -30.00 -7.57 -19.67
CA CYS A 360 -31.08 -6.96 -18.88
C CYS A 360 -32.30 -7.87 -18.76
N ASP A 361 -32.69 -8.54 -19.85
CA ASP A 361 -33.79 -9.50 -19.88
C ASP A 361 -33.50 -10.70 -18.96
N SER A 362 -32.25 -11.20 -18.93
CA SER A 362 -31.85 -12.31 -18.04
C SER A 362 -31.88 -11.96 -16.55
N ASN A 363 -31.83 -10.67 -16.21
CA ASN A 363 -31.98 -10.14 -14.85
C ASN A 363 -33.39 -9.61 -14.56
N ASN A 364 -34.37 -9.87 -15.44
CA ASN A 364 -35.76 -9.42 -15.33
C ASN A 364 -35.92 -7.89 -15.15
N GLY A 365 -34.99 -7.10 -15.70
CA GLY A 365 -35.02 -5.64 -15.66
C GLY A 365 -35.65 -5.01 -16.92
N GLN A 366 -35.54 -3.69 -17.01
CA GLN A 366 -35.90 -2.89 -18.17
C GLN A 366 -34.73 -2.05 -18.63
N LEU A 367 -34.37 -2.15 -19.91
CA LEU A 367 -33.28 -1.37 -20.50
C LEU A 367 -33.72 0.08 -20.69
N ARG A 368 -33.01 1.03 -20.07
CA ARG A 368 -33.30 2.48 -20.10
C ARG A 368 -32.05 3.26 -20.48
N GLU A 369 -32.23 4.43 -21.07
CA GLU A 369 -31.12 5.36 -21.38
C GLU A 369 -30.95 6.38 -20.25
N LEU A 370 -29.71 6.54 -19.76
CA LEU A 370 -29.33 7.64 -18.88
C LEU A 370 -29.11 8.92 -19.71
N TRP A 371 -29.75 10.01 -19.26
CA TRP A 371 -29.64 11.36 -19.83
C TRP A 371 -29.82 11.42 -21.37
N PRO A 372 -30.95 10.96 -21.95
CA PRO A 372 -31.17 10.96 -23.41
C PRO A 372 -31.05 12.37 -24.03
N PHE A 373 -31.35 13.43 -23.27
CA PHE A 373 -31.19 14.83 -23.67
C PHE A 373 -29.79 15.42 -23.38
N ARG A 374 -28.77 14.58 -23.14
CA ARG A 374 -27.38 15.03 -23.04
C ARG A 374 -26.92 15.62 -24.38
N LYS A 375 -26.27 16.78 -24.33
CA LYS A 375 -25.48 17.34 -25.43
C LYS A 375 -24.11 16.65 -25.48
N PRO A 376 -23.46 16.58 -26.65
CA PRO A 376 -22.05 16.18 -26.74
C PRO A 376 -21.15 17.10 -25.91
N VAL A 377 -20.13 16.54 -25.27
CA VAL A 377 -19.04 17.32 -24.66
C VAL A 377 -18.18 17.97 -25.76
N VAL A 378 -17.73 19.20 -25.52
CA VAL A 378 -16.79 19.94 -26.37
C VAL A 378 -15.57 20.31 -25.53
N GLY A 379 -14.36 20.01 -26.01
CA GLY A 379 -13.12 20.23 -25.28
C GLY A 379 -11.90 20.40 -26.19
N PRO A 380 -10.72 20.74 -25.65
CA PRO A 380 -9.52 20.97 -26.45
C PRO A 380 -9.07 19.67 -27.16
N ALA A 381 -8.73 19.79 -28.44
CA ALA A 381 -8.24 18.69 -29.26
C ALA A 381 -6.81 18.29 -28.84
N PHE A 382 -6.53 17.01 -28.61
CA PHE A 382 -5.21 16.59 -28.10
C PHE A 382 -4.07 16.73 -29.13
N ARG A 383 -4.40 16.80 -30.43
CA ARG A 383 -3.41 16.88 -31.53
C ARG A 383 -3.66 18.01 -32.54
N ALA A 384 -4.59 18.93 -32.26
CA ALA A 384 -4.92 20.02 -33.17
C ALA A 384 -5.13 21.35 -32.43
N ASN A 385 -4.85 22.46 -33.10
CA ASN A 385 -5.17 23.79 -32.58
C ASN A 385 -6.66 24.07 -32.74
N GLY A 386 -7.49 23.53 -31.85
CA GLY A 386 -8.95 23.69 -31.86
C GLY A 386 -9.65 22.86 -30.79
N ASN A 387 -10.98 22.75 -30.90
CA ASN A 387 -11.78 21.90 -30.04
C ASN A 387 -12.27 20.65 -30.80
N GLU A 388 -12.26 19.51 -30.13
CA GLU A 388 -12.98 18.31 -30.54
C GLU A 388 -14.38 18.28 -29.91
N THR A 389 -15.30 17.53 -30.53
CA THR A 389 -16.67 17.31 -30.05
C THR A 389 -16.91 15.82 -29.93
N GLU A 390 -17.47 15.39 -28.81
CA GLU A 390 -17.81 14.00 -28.53
C GLU A 390 -18.73 13.40 -29.61
N ASN A 391 -18.42 12.19 -30.08
CA ASN A 391 -19.37 11.40 -30.86
C ASN A 391 -20.40 10.76 -29.91
N LYS A 392 -21.52 11.46 -29.67
CA LYS A 392 -22.54 11.05 -28.68
C LYS A 392 -23.06 9.62 -28.93
N THR A 393 -22.94 8.80 -27.89
CA THR A 393 -23.57 7.49 -27.75
C THR A 393 -24.70 7.51 -26.71
N ASN A 394 -25.69 6.61 -26.87
CA ASN A 394 -26.72 6.39 -25.86
C ASN A 394 -26.13 5.59 -24.70
N PHE A 395 -26.36 6.01 -23.46
CA PHE A 395 -25.84 5.35 -22.26
C PHE A 395 -26.89 4.38 -21.70
N MET A 396 -26.78 3.11 -22.05
CA MET A 396 -27.81 2.09 -21.80
C MET A 396 -27.54 1.30 -20.52
N VAL A 397 -28.47 1.36 -19.57
CA VAL A 397 -28.42 0.68 -18.27
C VAL A 397 -29.65 -0.20 -18.07
N CYS A 398 -29.54 -1.22 -17.21
CA CYS A 398 -30.66 -2.06 -16.84
C CYS A 398 -31.22 -1.66 -15.47
N VAL A 399 -32.49 -1.28 -15.43
CA VAL A 399 -33.20 -0.99 -14.17
C VAL A 399 -34.00 -2.22 -13.76
N LEU A 400 -33.68 -2.77 -12.59
CA LEU A 400 -34.30 -3.99 -12.07
C LEU A 400 -35.72 -3.71 -11.56
N GLN A 401 -36.56 -4.75 -11.54
CA GLN A 401 -37.90 -4.67 -10.93
C GLN A 401 -37.82 -4.96 -9.42
N PRO A 402 -38.61 -4.27 -8.56
CA PRO A 402 -38.48 -4.37 -7.10
C PRO A 402 -38.59 -5.78 -6.51
N SER A 403 -39.33 -6.68 -7.16
CA SER A 403 -39.46 -8.08 -6.72
C SER A 403 -38.16 -8.89 -6.80
N ASN A 404 -37.16 -8.40 -7.54
CA ASN A 404 -35.92 -9.12 -7.85
C ASN A 404 -34.71 -8.56 -7.10
N GLU A 405 -34.85 -7.45 -6.37
CA GLU A 405 -33.76 -6.80 -5.61
C GLU A 405 -33.13 -7.72 -4.54
N MET A 406 -33.85 -8.76 -4.08
CA MET A 406 -33.33 -9.79 -3.16
C MET A 406 -32.69 -11.01 -3.84
N LEU A 407 -32.76 -11.14 -5.18
CA LEU A 407 -32.41 -12.38 -5.88
C LEU A 407 -31.15 -12.29 -6.76
N VAL A 408 -30.47 -11.14 -6.80
CA VAL A 408 -29.20 -10.95 -7.54
C VAL A 408 -28.02 -11.54 -6.75
N GLY A 409 -28.05 -12.85 -6.55
CA GLY A 409 -27.02 -13.61 -5.86
C GLY A 409 -25.76 -13.79 -6.72
N SER A 410 -24.85 -12.81 -6.68
CA SER A 410 -23.42 -12.86 -7.07
C SER A 410 -23.02 -13.41 -8.45
N ASN A 411 -23.95 -13.83 -9.29
CA ASN A 411 -23.69 -14.47 -10.59
C ASN A 411 -23.33 -13.47 -11.70
N PHE A 412 -22.30 -12.65 -11.46
CA PHE A 412 -21.40 -12.35 -12.56
C PHE A 412 -20.85 -13.69 -13.09
N PRO A 413 -20.77 -13.92 -14.42
CA PRO A 413 -19.89 -14.97 -14.91
C PRO A 413 -18.49 -14.67 -14.35
N PRO A 414 -17.77 -15.65 -13.78
CA PRO A 414 -16.43 -15.38 -13.29
C PRO A 414 -15.62 -14.77 -14.43
N ALA A 415 -14.98 -13.63 -14.16
CA ALA A 415 -14.00 -13.06 -15.07
C ALA A 415 -13.03 -14.19 -15.48
N VAL A 416 -12.56 -14.18 -16.73
CA VAL A 416 -11.71 -15.27 -17.26
C VAL A 416 -10.29 -15.09 -16.71
N VAL A 417 -10.16 -15.32 -15.40
CA VAL A 417 -8.89 -15.38 -14.68
C VAL A 417 -8.12 -16.54 -15.27
N SER A 418 -7.04 -16.22 -15.98
CA SER A 418 -6.04 -17.14 -16.48
C SER A 418 -5.21 -17.76 -15.33
N THR A 419 -5.91 -18.51 -14.47
CA THR A 419 -5.31 -19.44 -13.49
C THR A 419 -4.30 -20.37 -14.20
N PRO A 420 -3.20 -20.79 -13.53
CA PRO A 420 -3.09 -21.03 -12.08
C PRO A 420 -1.89 -20.31 -11.41
N ALA A 421 -1.87 -19.97 -10.11
CA ALA A 421 -2.29 -20.80 -8.99
C ALA A 421 -2.42 -20.02 -7.66
N VAL A 422 -3.65 -19.81 -7.16
CA VAL A 422 -3.89 -19.50 -5.73
C VAL A 422 -5.07 -20.34 -5.24
N LYS A 423 -4.85 -21.19 -4.23
CA LYS A 423 -5.91 -21.91 -3.49
C LYS A 423 -6.01 -21.33 -2.07
N GLY A 424 -6.75 -20.23 -1.94
CA GLY A 424 -6.95 -19.49 -0.68
C GLY A 424 -8.30 -19.78 0.00
N LEU A 425 -8.44 -21.00 0.53
CA LEU A 425 -9.30 -21.36 1.68
C LEU A 425 -10.62 -20.57 1.95
N LEU A 426 -11.63 -20.69 1.08
CA LEU A 426 -13.00 -20.32 1.48
C LEU A 426 -13.51 -21.25 2.61
N VAL A 427 -14.01 -20.65 3.71
CA VAL A 427 -14.42 -21.35 4.93
C VAL A 427 -15.72 -22.12 4.71
N GLY A 428 -15.62 -23.42 4.39
CA GLY A 428 -16.80 -24.26 4.10
C GLY A 428 -16.72 -25.74 4.47
N CYS A 429 -15.63 -26.22 5.09
CA CYS A 429 -15.35 -27.67 5.22
C CYS A 429 -15.25 -28.23 6.67
N ALA A 430 -15.67 -27.48 7.69
CA ALA A 430 -15.56 -27.91 9.10
C ALA A 430 -16.29 -29.23 9.43
N ALA A 431 -17.41 -29.52 8.76
CA ALA A 431 -18.21 -30.72 9.03
C ALA A 431 -17.65 -32.02 8.41
N GLY A 432 -16.94 -31.94 7.28
CA GLY A 432 -16.51 -33.13 6.53
C GLY A 432 -15.31 -33.86 7.15
N ILE A 433 -14.36 -33.11 7.71
CA ILE A 433 -13.10 -33.65 8.23
C ILE A 433 -13.33 -34.53 9.48
N VAL A 434 -14.29 -34.16 10.33
CA VAL A 434 -14.65 -34.94 11.54
C VAL A 434 -15.12 -36.35 11.19
N LEU A 435 -15.96 -36.50 10.16
CA LEU A 435 -16.45 -37.82 9.72
C LEU A 435 -15.33 -38.68 9.09
N ALA A 436 -14.42 -38.08 8.33
CA ALA A 436 -13.28 -38.77 7.75
C ALA A 436 -12.30 -39.29 8.82
N LEU A 437 -12.04 -38.51 9.88
CA LEU A 437 -11.19 -38.91 11.00
C LEU A 437 -11.83 -40.03 11.83
N ILE A 438 -13.13 -39.98 12.10
CA ILE A 438 -13.86 -41.06 12.79
C ILE A 438 -13.77 -42.38 11.99
N ALA A 439 -13.97 -42.33 10.67
CA ALA A 439 -13.83 -43.51 9.80
C ALA A 439 -12.39 -44.07 9.78
N SER A 440 -11.38 -43.19 9.76
CA SER A 440 -9.96 -43.56 9.81
C SER A 440 -9.58 -44.29 11.11
N VAL A 441 -10.02 -43.76 12.26
CA VAL A 441 -9.81 -44.40 13.57
C VAL A 441 -10.51 -45.76 13.63
N PHE A 442 -11.75 -45.85 13.16
CA PHE A 442 -12.50 -47.12 13.15
C PHE A 442 -11.87 -48.19 12.24
N HIS A 443 -11.25 -47.79 11.12
CA HIS A 443 -10.57 -48.72 10.23
C HIS A 443 -9.21 -49.18 10.78
N THR A 444 -8.42 -48.27 11.34
CA THR A 444 -7.10 -48.60 11.92
C THR A 444 -7.21 -49.46 13.18
N MET A 445 -8.24 -49.27 14.02
CA MET A 445 -8.53 -50.19 15.13
C MET A 445 -8.92 -51.60 14.63
N ARG A 446 -9.61 -51.70 13.49
CA ARG A 446 -10.02 -52.99 12.90
C ARG A 446 -8.88 -53.77 12.24
N GLN A 447 -7.83 -53.11 11.77
CA GLN A 447 -6.67 -53.76 11.13
C GLN A 447 -5.65 -54.34 12.13
N ARG A 448 -5.65 -53.93 13.41
CA ARG A 448 -4.66 -54.38 14.42
C ARG A 448 -4.84 -55.82 14.95
N HIS A 449 -5.81 -56.59 14.44
CA HIS A 449 -6.18 -57.90 14.99
C HIS A 449 -5.71 -59.13 14.19
N THR A 450 -4.88 -58.96 13.15
CA THR A 450 -4.39 -60.09 12.32
C THR A 450 -2.90 -60.03 12.04
N THR A 451 -2.15 -60.99 12.60
CA THR A 451 -0.74 -61.27 12.24
C THR A 451 -0.48 -62.77 12.36
N PRO A 452 0.13 -63.43 11.35
CA PRO A 452 1.10 -64.48 11.65
C PRO A 452 2.31 -64.55 10.68
N ASN A 453 3.47 -64.15 11.20
CA ASN A 453 4.73 -64.93 11.31
C ASN A 453 5.47 -65.59 10.10
N ASN A 454 6.79 -65.73 10.28
CA ASN A 454 7.79 -66.63 9.64
C ASN A 454 8.53 -66.22 8.32
N GLN A 455 9.86 -65.93 8.49
CA GLN A 455 11.08 -66.50 7.83
C GLN A 455 11.03 -66.97 6.34
N ALA A 456 12.08 -66.87 5.49
CA ALA A 456 13.52 -67.00 5.77
C ALA A 456 14.50 -66.57 4.61
N LYS A 457 15.71 -66.11 4.97
CA LYS A 457 17.06 -66.58 4.54
C LYS A 457 17.54 -66.57 3.06
N SER A 458 18.49 -65.66 2.75
CA SER A 458 19.77 -65.95 2.03
C SER A 458 20.76 -64.76 2.15
N GLU A 459 22.07 -64.95 1.91
CA GLU A 459 23.17 -64.00 2.23
C GLU A 459 24.32 -64.03 1.16
N PRO A 460 25.50 -63.35 1.26
CA PRO A 460 26.05 -62.49 0.20
C PRO A 460 27.37 -63.09 -0.39
N PRO A 461 28.58 -62.45 -0.57
CA PRO A 461 29.15 -61.15 -0.15
C PRO A 461 28.98 -60.07 -1.26
N SER A 462 29.70 -58.94 -1.42
CA SER A 462 30.96 -58.35 -0.87
C SER A 462 30.95 -56.81 -1.12
N VAL A 463 31.89 -55.94 -0.71
CA VAL A 463 33.20 -56.05 -0.02
C VAL A 463 33.48 -54.76 0.82
N ALA A 464 34.68 -54.62 1.40
CA ALA A 464 35.12 -53.50 2.27
C ALA A 464 35.78 -52.33 1.46
N ASN A 465 36.16 -51.14 1.99
CA ASN A 465 36.53 -50.68 3.34
C ASN A 465 35.82 -49.33 3.66
N LYS A 466 35.54 -48.87 4.90
CA LYS A 466 36.04 -49.06 6.30
C LYS A 466 37.14 -48.08 6.78
N SER A 467 36.67 -47.05 7.48
CA SER A 467 37.20 -46.34 8.69
C SER A 467 36.09 -45.32 9.10
N THR A 468 35.73 -44.96 10.34
CA THR A 468 36.23 -45.16 11.74
C THR A 468 37.56 -44.47 12.05
N ASP A 469 37.78 -43.83 13.20
CA ASP A 469 37.06 -43.77 14.50
C ASP A 469 36.61 -42.30 14.80
N ASP A 470 35.57 -41.90 15.55
CA ASP A 470 34.95 -42.23 16.87
C ASP A 470 35.48 -41.37 18.07
N VAL A 471 34.78 -41.37 19.22
CA VAL A 471 34.96 -40.65 20.52
C VAL A 471 33.92 -39.51 20.82
N THR A 472 32.74 -39.92 21.31
CA THR A 472 32.13 -39.64 22.65
C THR A 472 32.34 -38.29 23.39
N ASN A 473 31.42 -37.75 24.22
CA ASN A 473 29.96 -37.93 24.48
C ASN A 473 29.47 -36.84 25.51
N GLU A 474 28.29 -37.04 26.14
CA GLU A 474 27.65 -36.24 27.24
C GLU A 474 27.03 -34.90 26.78
N GLU A 475 25.73 -34.58 26.94
CA GLU A 475 24.74 -34.68 28.05
C GLU A 475 24.88 -33.61 29.17
N ALA A 476 23.89 -32.71 29.29
CA ALA A 476 23.18 -32.40 30.56
C ALA A 476 22.07 -31.32 30.43
N ILE A 477 20.83 -31.74 30.73
CA ILE A 477 19.82 -31.07 31.59
C ILE A 477 19.27 -29.66 31.22
N LEU A 478 17.94 -29.60 31.10
CA LEU A 478 17.11 -28.40 31.34
C LEU A 478 16.64 -28.38 32.80
N ASP A 479 16.68 -27.21 33.45
CA ASP A 479 15.81 -26.82 34.57
C ASP A 479 15.34 -25.37 34.30
N ALA A 480 14.04 -25.04 34.29
CA ALA A 480 13.03 -25.12 35.35
C ALA A 480 13.12 -23.99 36.39
N VAL A 481 12.78 -22.77 35.98
CA VAL A 481 12.57 -21.62 36.88
C VAL A 481 11.10 -21.56 37.31
N LYS A 482 10.84 -21.63 38.62
CA LYS A 482 9.55 -21.29 39.22
C LYS A 482 9.49 -19.79 39.57
N PRO A 483 8.30 -19.17 39.56
CA PRO A 483 8.05 -17.95 40.31
C PRO A 483 7.88 -18.27 41.81
N ASP A 484 8.20 -17.31 42.67
CA ASP A 484 7.69 -17.21 44.04
C ASP A 484 7.57 -15.73 44.43
N GLU A 485 6.87 -15.45 45.52
CA GLU A 485 6.13 -14.20 45.74
C GLU A 485 6.55 -13.43 47.02
N ILE A 486 6.00 -12.21 47.19
CA ILE A 486 5.66 -11.57 48.48
C ILE A 486 6.76 -10.85 49.35
N LEU A 487 6.40 -9.63 49.78
CA LEU A 487 6.88 -8.78 50.90
C LEU A 487 8.38 -8.38 51.01
N CYS A 488 8.66 -7.08 50.76
CA CYS A 488 8.50 -6.01 51.76
C CYS A 488 8.23 -4.66 51.09
#